data_AF-M0ZR90-F1
#
_entry.id   AF-M0ZR90-F1
#
_cell.length_a   1.000
_cell.length_b   1.000
_cell.length_c   1.000
_cell.angle_alpha   90.00
_cell.angle_beta   90.00
_cell.angle_gamma   90.00
#
_symmetry.space_group_name_H-M   'P 1'
#
loop_
_entity.id
_entity.type
_entity.pdbx_description
1 polymer ?
#
loop_
_entity_poly.entity_id
_entity_poly.type
_entity_poly.pdbx_seq_one_letter_code
_entity_poly.pdbx_strand_id
1 'polypeptide(L)'
;MAVFLGIVRPPSHSLFSITRFTRQFSFTNNNSISISRKSFSRFKPIVTASLHSSSANSQNGAEVSANQSELMFLGTGTSEGIPRVSCLTNPLKTCPVCSKAAEPGSRNRRLNTSILIRHSRPSGNRNFLIDVGKFFYHSAMQWFPAYGIRTIDAVIITHSHADAIGGMDDLRDWTNNVQPSIPIYVASRDFEVMKKTHYYLIDKSDIIPGAAVSELQFNIIKEDPFIVHDLKVEASYSTS
;
A
#
# COMPACT_ATOMS: atom_id res chain seq x y z
N MET A 1 14.70 3.19 50.38
CA MET A 1 15.42 3.85 49.27
C MET A 1 16.48 2.88 48.76
N ALA A 2 16.25 2.21 47.63
CA ALA A 2 17.19 1.30 47.01
C ALA A 2 17.80 2.00 45.79
N VAL A 3 19.14 2.14 45.80
CA VAL A 3 19.91 2.78 44.73
C VAL A 3 20.24 1.71 43.69
N PHE A 4 19.60 1.78 42.52
CA PHE A 4 20.01 1.00 41.35
C PHE A 4 21.11 1.77 40.60
N LEU A 5 22.32 1.24 40.60
CA LEU A 5 23.43 1.68 39.76
C LEU A 5 23.23 1.15 38.33
N GLY A 6 22.76 2.01 37.43
CA GLY A 6 22.66 1.73 35.99
C GLY A 6 24.01 1.96 35.30
N ILE A 7 24.50 0.95 34.57
CA ILE A 7 25.64 1.08 33.66
C ILE A 7 25.11 1.51 32.29
N VAL A 8 25.49 2.70 31.85
CA VAL A 8 25.20 3.24 30.51
C VAL A 8 26.24 2.73 29.52
N ARG A 9 25.81 2.05 28.46
CA ARG A 9 26.65 1.79 27.26
C ARG A 9 26.37 2.85 26.20
N PRO A 10 27.39 3.41 25.52
CA PRO A 10 27.17 4.34 24.41
C PRO A 10 26.83 3.56 23.12
N PRO A 11 26.02 4.11 22.19
CA PRO A 11 25.85 3.50 20.90
C PRO A 11 27.00 3.88 19.95
N SER A 12 27.54 2.86 19.28
CA SER A 12 28.47 2.96 18.17
C SER A 12 27.80 3.56 16.92
N HIS A 13 28.42 4.56 16.32
CA HIS A 13 28.02 5.07 15.01
C HIS A 13 28.26 4.02 13.92
N SER A 14 27.21 3.63 13.16
CA SER A 14 27.36 2.91 11.90
C SER A 14 26.79 3.74 10.75
N LEU A 15 27.66 4.18 9.85
CA LEU A 15 27.30 4.78 8.56
C LEU A 15 26.90 3.65 7.60
N PHE A 16 25.62 3.58 7.21
CA PHE A 16 25.17 2.76 6.09
C PHE A 16 24.86 3.65 4.89
N SER A 17 25.69 3.53 3.85
CA SER A 17 25.41 4.06 2.52
C SER A 17 24.55 3.04 1.75
N ILE A 18 23.31 3.42 1.42
CA ILE A 18 22.41 2.61 0.59
C ILE A 18 22.54 3.11 -0.85
N THR A 19 23.28 2.37 -1.67
CA THR A 19 23.28 2.55 -3.13
C THR A 19 21.92 2.13 -3.69
N ARG A 20 21.18 3.09 -4.27
CA ARG A 20 19.89 2.89 -4.95
C ARG A 20 20.12 2.13 -6.26
N PHE A 21 19.51 0.95 -6.38
CA PHE A 21 19.36 0.25 -7.66
C PHE A 21 17.90 0.34 -8.09
N THR A 22 17.57 1.37 -8.87
CA THR A 22 16.27 1.52 -9.53
C THR A 22 16.33 0.85 -10.90
N ARG A 23 15.52 -0.19 -11.13
CA ARG A 23 15.16 -0.63 -12.48
C ARG A 23 13.75 -0.16 -12.75
N GLN A 24 13.61 0.83 -13.62
CA GLN A 24 12.34 1.40 -14.06
C GLN A 24 11.84 0.66 -15.31
N PHE A 25 10.51 0.49 -15.39
CA PHE A 25 9.81 0.03 -16.58
C PHE A 25 8.92 1.18 -17.08
N SER A 26 8.93 1.41 -18.39
CA SER A 26 8.13 2.43 -19.06
C SER A 26 6.97 1.76 -19.79
N PHE A 27 5.78 2.34 -19.67
CA PHE A 27 4.62 2.00 -20.50
C PHE A 27 4.18 3.26 -21.23
N THR A 28 4.10 3.20 -22.55
CA THR A 28 3.56 4.28 -23.38
C THR A 28 2.05 4.18 -23.45
N ASN A 29 1.39 5.34 -23.37
CA ASN A 29 -0.06 5.55 -23.43
C ASN A 29 -0.80 4.60 -24.37
N ASN A 30 -1.74 3.83 -23.81
CA ASN A 30 -3.11 3.75 -24.31
C ASN A 30 -4.03 3.30 -23.18
N ASN A 31 -5.12 4.04 -23.03
CA ASN A 31 -6.13 3.93 -21.99
C ASN A 31 -6.81 2.56 -22.01
N SER A 32 -6.56 1.76 -20.97
CA SER A 32 -7.43 0.74 -20.35
C SER A 32 -6.53 -0.32 -19.74
N ILE A 33 -6.58 -0.51 -18.42
CA ILE A 33 -5.90 -1.63 -17.76
C ILE A 33 -6.95 -2.70 -17.49
N SER A 34 -6.92 -3.77 -18.29
CA SER A 34 -7.68 -4.99 -18.01
C SER A 34 -6.72 -6.12 -17.64
N ILE A 35 -6.82 -6.64 -16.42
CA ILE A 35 -6.06 -7.81 -15.97
C ILE A 35 -7.00 -9.02 -15.94
N SER A 36 -6.83 -9.95 -16.88
CA SER A 36 -7.49 -11.25 -16.88
C SER A 36 -6.53 -12.32 -16.36
N ARG A 37 -6.95 -13.08 -15.34
CA ARG A 37 -6.25 -14.28 -14.88
C ARG A 37 -7.14 -15.50 -15.07
N LYS A 38 -6.81 -16.34 -16.06
CA LYS A 38 -7.31 -17.73 -16.12
C LYS A 38 -6.56 -18.57 -15.08
N SER A 39 -7.33 -19.33 -14.30
CA SER A 39 -6.88 -20.35 -13.35
C SER A 39 -6.12 -21.48 -14.04
N PHE A 40 -5.07 -22.01 -13.39
CA PHE A 40 -4.62 -23.39 -13.64
C PHE A 40 -4.11 -24.09 -12.37
N SER A 41 -4.54 -25.33 -12.25
CA SER A 41 -4.17 -26.34 -11.26
C SER A 41 -2.84 -27.04 -11.60
N ARG A 42 -2.06 -27.31 -10.54
CA ARG A 42 -1.06 -28.38 -10.25
C ARG A 42 0.05 -28.81 -11.24
N PHE A 43 1.28 -28.61 -10.74
CA PHE A 43 2.54 -29.39 -10.83
C PHE A 43 3.47 -29.33 -12.06
N LYS A 44 4.48 -28.46 -11.89
CA LYS A 44 5.97 -28.63 -11.95
C LYS A 44 6.68 -27.63 -12.87
N PRO A 45 7.89 -27.19 -12.46
CA PRO A 45 8.35 -25.83 -12.66
C PRO A 45 9.38 -25.75 -13.79
N ILE A 46 9.28 -24.69 -14.58
CA ILE A 46 10.35 -23.85 -15.15
C ILE A 46 9.59 -22.84 -16.01
N VAL A 47 9.45 -21.60 -15.53
CA VAL A 47 9.18 -20.48 -16.43
C VAL A 47 10.37 -19.56 -16.29
N THR A 48 11.37 -19.83 -17.12
CA THR A 48 12.36 -18.85 -17.51
C THR A 48 11.61 -17.84 -18.37
N ALA A 49 11.15 -16.73 -17.80
CA ALA A 49 10.69 -15.61 -18.60
C ALA A 49 11.92 -14.87 -19.13
N SER A 50 12.44 -15.31 -20.28
CA SER A 50 13.40 -14.51 -21.05
C SER A 50 12.63 -13.54 -21.93
N LEU A 51 12.70 -12.25 -21.62
CA LEU A 51 12.31 -11.19 -22.56
C LEU A 51 13.59 -10.70 -23.24
N HIS A 52 13.78 -11.11 -24.49
CA HIS A 52 14.78 -10.53 -25.38
C HIS A 52 14.35 -9.09 -25.71
N SER A 53 15.23 -8.13 -25.40
CA SER A 53 15.18 -6.78 -25.96
C SER A 53 16.19 -6.70 -27.09
N SER A 54 15.71 -6.50 -28.31
CA SER A 54 16.53 -6.22 -29.47
C SER A 54 16.89 -4.72 -29.46
N SER A 55 18.18 -4.44 -29.27
CA SER A 55 18.95 -3.33 -29.85
C SER A 55 18.34 -1.91 -29.83
N ALA A 56 19.01 -0.98 -29.13
CA ALA A 56 19.91 -0.05 -29.83
C ALA A 56 20.70 0.82 -28.83
N ASN A 57 21.99 0.95 -29.11
CA ASN A 57 22.90 1.94 -28.55
C ASN A 57 22.38 3.35 -28.85
N SER A 58 22.11 4.15 -27.82
CA SER A 58 22.36 5.60 -27.88
C SER A 58 22.47 6.12 -26.46
N GLN A 59 23.62 6.68 -26.14
CA GLN A 59 23.75 7.60 -25.04
C GLN A 59 22.76 8.74 -25.27
N ASN A 60 21.94 9.04 -24.26
CA ASN A 60 21.43 10.36 -23.91
C ASN A 60 20.67 10.21 -22.59
N GLY A 61 21.05 10.99 -21.59
CA GLY A 61 20.32 11.05 -20.32
C GLY A 61 18.88 11.48 -20.60
N ALA A 62 17.95 10.55 -20.49
CA ALA A 62 16.53 10.84 -20.64
C ALA A 62 16.07 11.59 -19.39
N GLU A 63 15.91 12.91 -19.52
CA GLU A 63 15.09 13.71 -18.62
C GLU A 63 13.71 13.04 -18.52
N VAL A 64 13.36 12.59 -17.32
CA VAL A 64 12.03 12.03 -17.02
C VAL A 64 11.01 13.15 -17.28
N SER A 65 10.16 12.96 -18.29
CA SER A 65 9.08 13.91 -18.60
C SER A 65 8.22 14.14 -17.37
N ALA A 66 8.03 15.40 -16.99
CA ALA A 66 7.35 15.84 -15.77
C ALA A 66 5.85 15.47 -15.66
N ASN A 67 5.34 14.59 -16.54
CA ASN A 67 3.92 14.27 -16.69
C ASN A 67 3.60 12.76 -16.55
N GLN A 68 4.56 11.92 -16.14
CA GLN A 68 4.29 10.49 -16.03
C GLN A 68 3.78 10.11 -14.63
N SER A 69 2.64 9.40 -14.60
CA SER A 69 2.09 8.86 -13.34
C SER A 69 2.84 7.61 -12.90
N GLU A 70 2.94 7.41 -11.58
CA GLU A 70 3.67 6.31 -10.96
C GLU A 70 2.70 5.33 -10.27
N LEU A 71 3.03 4.04 -10.31
CA LEU A 71 2.34 2.99 -9.56
C LEU A 71 3.30 2.36 -8.56
N MET A 72 2.92 2.37 -7.28
CA MET A 72 3.72 1.82 -6.20
C MET A 72 2.96 0.69 -5.52
N PHE A 73 3.60 -0.47 -5.38
CA PHE A 73 3.06 -1.57 -4.58
C PHE A 73 3.47 -1.37 -3.12
N LEU A 74 2.51 -0.99 -2.28
CA LEU A 74 2.72 -0.85 -0.84
C LEU A 74 2.78 -2.21 -0.15
N GLY A 75 2.02 -3.18 -0.68
CA GLY A 75 2.14 -4.58 -0.31
C GLY A 75 1.64 -5.52 -1.41
N THR A 76 2.14 -6.75 -1.37
CA THR A 76 1.88 -7.80 -2.38
C THR A 76 1.65 -9.17 -1.73
N GLY A 77 1.21 -9.16 -0.48
CA GLY A 77 1.00 -10.32 0.37
C GLY A 77 -0.45 -10.74 0.40
N THR A 78 -0.68 -11.90 1.01
CA THR A 78 -2.04 -12.41 1.29
C THR A 78 -2.69 -11.61 2.41
N SER A 79 -3.93 -11.97 2.74
CA SER A 79 -4.68 -11.37 3.85
C SER A 79 -3.95 -11.44 5.20
N GLU A 80 -3.06 -12.41 5.37
CA GLU A 80 -2.31 -12.64 6.61
C GLU A 80 -0.85 -12.17 6.52
N GLY A 81 -0.41 -11.68 5.36
CA GLY A 81 0.96 -11.27 5.10
C GLY A 81 1.97 -12.43 5.13
N ILE A 82 3.24 -12.09 4.89
CA ILE A 82 4.39 -12.99 5.01
C ILE A 82 5.53 -12.20 5.69
N PRO A 83 6.18 -12.75 6.73
CA PRO A 83 6.03 -14.09 7.30
C PRO A 83 4.75 -14.31 8.10
N ARG A 84 4.43 -15.59 8.32
CA ARG A 84 3.33 -16.03 9.18
C ARG A 84 3.85 -16.37 10.57
N VAL A 85 3.23 -15.82 11.60
CA VAL A 85 3.60 -16.09 13.01
C VAL A 85 3.64 -17.59 13.28
N SER A 86 2.57 -18.30 12.91
CA SER A 86 2.47 -19.76 13.08
C SER A 86 3.57 -20.56 12.36
N CYS A 87 4.15 -20.04 11.27
CA CYS A 87 5.28 -20.67 10.61
C CYS A 87 6.62 -20.40 11.31
N LEU A 88 6.78 -19.23 11.94
CA LEU A 88 8.00 -18.86 12.64
C LEU A 88 8.09 -19.50 14.04
N THR A 89 6.95 -19.76 14.66
CA THR A 89 6.87 -20.31 16.02
C THR A 89 6.64 -21.82 16.06
N ASN A 90 6.61 -22.51 14.90
CA ASN A 90 6.40 -23.96 14.86
C ASN A 90 7.71 -24.70 15.17
N PRO A 91 7.81 -25.44 16.30
CA PRO A 91 9.04 -26.13 16.67
C PRO A 91 9.31 -27.39 15.82
N LEU A 92 8.29 -27.92 15.15
CA LEU A 92 8.37 -29.16 14.37
C LEU A 92 8.64 -28.91 12.89
N LYS A 93 8.39 -27.70 12.39
CA LYS A 93 8.46 -27.41 10.95
C LYS A 93 8.90 -25.99 10.67
N THR A 94 10.01 -25.86 9.95
CA THR A 94 10.48 -24.59 9.39
C THR A 94 9.86 -24.35 8.01
N CYS A 95 9.29 -23.15 7.80
CA CYS A 95 8.85 -22.70 6.49
C CYS A 95 9.95 -21.81 5.85
N PRO A 96 10.65 -22.25 4.79
CA PRO A 96 11.79 -21.53 4.24
C PRO A 96 11.42 -20.13 3.73
N VAL A 97 10.19 -19.95 3.22
CA VAL A 97 9.68 -18.64 2.78
C VAL A 97 9.50 -17.70 3.97
N CYS A 98 8.88 -18.16 5.05
CA CYS A 98 8.66 -17.32 6.23
C CYS A 98 9.98 -17.02 6.95
N SER A 99 10.87 -18.02 7.09
CA SER A 99 12.21 -17.80 7.65
C SER A 99 12.97 -16.75 6.85
N LYS A 100 12.97 -16.86 5.50
CA LYS A 100 13.60 -15.84 4.65
C LYS A 100 12.91 -14.49 4.74
N ALA A 101 11.59 -14.44 4.88
CA ALA A 101 10.82 -13.20 5.00
C ALA A 101 11.06 -12.47 6.34
N ALA A 102 11.47 -13.19 7.39
CA ALA A 102 11.80 -12.60 8.68
C ALA A 102 13.09 -11.76 8.62
N GLU A 103 14.02 -12.07 7.72
CA GLU A 103 15.25 -11.30 7.54
C GLU A 103 14.98 -9.84 7.12
N PRO A 104 15.75 -8.85 7.64
CA PRO A 104 15.63 -7.46 7.22
C PRO A 104 15.84 -7.28 5.71
N GLY A 105 15.02 -6.44 5.07
CA GLY A 105 15.11 -6.13 3.63
C GLY A 105 14.71 -7.28 2.69
N SER A 106 14.23 -8.41 3.22
CA SER A 106 13.84 -9.56 2.42
C SER A 106 12.64 -9.26 1.52
N ARG A 107 12.77 -9.55 0.22
CA ARG A 107 11.65 -9.46 -0.76
C ARG A 107 10.51 -10.46 -0.47
N ASN A 108 10.77 -11.46 0.37
CA ASN A 108 9.73 -12.39 0.82
C ASN A 108 8.86 -11.81 1.94
N ARG A 109 9.27 -10.68 2.56
CA ARG A 109 8.40 -9.92 3.44
C ARG A 109 7.34 -9.23 2.59
N ARG A 110 6.08 -9.63 2.77
CA ARG A 110 4.96 -9.16 1.97
C ARG A 110 3.83 -8.71 2.90
N LEU A 111 3.54 -7.43 2.88
CA LEU A 111 2.43 -6.80 3.60
C LEU A 111 1.11 -6.98 2.82
N ASN A 112 -0.03 -6.61 3.39
CA ASN A 112 -1.33 -6.78 2.72
C ASN A 112 -1.34 -6.08 1.37
N THR A 113 -2.07 -6.65 0.43
CA THR A 113 -2.14 -6.09 -0.93
C THR A 113 -2.69 -4.67 -0.85
N SER A 114 -1.93 -3.73 -1.38
CA SER A 114 -2.28 -2.30 -1.44
C SER A 114 -1.38 -1.64 -2.47
N ILE A 115 -1.92 -0.68 -3.20
CA ILE A 115 -1.18 0.12 -4.17
C ILE A 115 -1.41 1.61 -3.93
N LEU A 116 -0.41 2.41 -4.29
CA LEU A 116 -0.52 3.85 -4.40
C LEU A 116 -0.33 4.24 -5.87
N ILE A 117 -1.28 5.00 -6.40
CA ILE A 117 -1.17 5.64 -7.71
C ILE A 117 -0.80 7.10 -7.46
N ARG A 118 0.38 7.50 -7.91
CA ARG A 118 0.82 8.90 -7.89
C ARG A 118 0.57 9.50 -9.26
N HIS A 119 -0.59 10.12 -9.41
CA HIS A 119 -1.05 10.70 -10.66
C HIS A 119 -0.38 12.06 -10.89
N SER A 120 0.45 12.14 -11.93
CA SER A 120 1.20 13.35 -12.27
C SER A 120 0.34 14.30 -13.09
N ARG A 121 0.39 15.59 -12.75
CA ARG A 121 -0.42 16.64 -13.39
C ARG A 121 0.34 17.95 -13.44
N PRO A 122 -0.03 18.87 -14.34
CA PRO A 122 0.58 20.20 -14.41
C PRO A 122 0.48 21.00 -13.10
N SER A 123 -0.60 20.80 -12.33
CA SER A 123 -0.82 21.47 -11.03
C SER A 123 -0.19 20.77 -9.83
N GLY A 124 0.51 19.65 -10.06
CA GLY A 124 1.11 18.83 -9.01
C GLY A 124 0.47 17.44 -8.88
N ASN A 125 1.23 16.55 -8.23
CA ASN A 125 0.88 15.14 -8.09
C ASN A 125 -0.30 14.93 -7.14
N ARG A 126 -1.15 13.95 -7.46
CA ARG A 126 -2.16 13.39 -6.54
C ARG A 126 -1.83 11.96 -6.16
N ASN A 127 -2.11 11.61 -4.92
CA ASN A 127 -1.80 10.31 -4.33
C ASN A 127 -3.11 9.57 -4.03
N PHE A 128 -3.41 8.53 -4.81
CA PHE A 128 -4.60 7.70 -4.65
C PHE A 128 -4.20 6.35 -4.08
N LEU A 129 -4.71 6.00 -2.90
CA LEU A 129 -4.52 4.69 -2.30
C LEU A 129 -5.61 3.73 -2.75
N ILE A 130 -5.24 2.50 -3.04
CA ILE A 130 -6.18 1.38 -3.16
C ILE A 130 -5.91 0.44 -1.98
N ASP A 131 -6.93 0.32 -1.12
CA ASP A 131 -6.92 -0.41 0.15
C ASP A 131 -5.91 0.11 1.20
N VAL A 132 -6.34 0.07 2.46
CA VAL A 132 -5.56 0.42 3.66
C VAL A 132 -5.71 -0.71 4.69
N GLY A 133 -5.11 -1.86 4.36
CA GLY A 133 -5.10 -3.04 5.22
C GLY A 133 -4.36 -2.85 6.54
N LYS A 134 -4.45 -3.84 7.44
CA LYS A 134 -3.79 -3.83 8.77
C LYS A 134 -2.25 -3.66 8.79
N PHE A 135 -1.59 -3.66 7.64
CA PHE A 135 -0.16 -3.39 7.51
C PHE A 135 0.15 -2.04 6.83
N PHE A 136 -0.87 -1.20 6.63
CA PHE A 136 -0.73 0.10 5.97
C PHE A 136 0.27 1.00 6.69
N TYR A 137 0.19 1.15 8.02
CA TYR A 137 1.15 1.96 8.79
C TYR A 137 2.62 1.61 8.49
N HIS A 138 2.97 0.33 8.49
CA HIS A 138 4.33 -0.12 8.16
C HIS A 138 4.74 0.23 6.72
N SER A 139 3.81 0.05 5.78
CA SER A 139 4.04 0.39 4.37
C SER A 139 4.24 1.90 4.21
N ALA A 140 3.43 2.70 4.88
CA ALA A 140 3.48 4.15 4.81
C ALA A 140 4.76 4.71 5.42
N MET A 141 5.14 4.26 6.63
CA MET A 141 6.42 4.64 7.26
C MET A 141 7.63 4.35 6.37
N GLN A 142 7.61 3.23 5.64
CA GLN A 142 8.71 2.86 4.76
C GLN A 142 8.74 3.68 3.48
N TRP A 143 7.60 3.82 2.80
CA TRP A 143 7.56 4.33 1.44
C TRP A 143 7.25 5.82 1.34
N PHE A 144 6.42 6.38 2.22
CA PHE A 144 6.00 7.78 2.08
C PHE A 144 7.17 8.75 2.26
N PRO A 145 8.03 8.63 3.30
CA PRO A 145 9.24 9.45 3.41
C PRO A 145 10.23 9.21 2.28
N ALA A 146 10.41 7.96 1.85
CA ALA A 146 11.38 7.60 0.82
C ALA A 146 11.07 8.23 -0.56
N TYR A 147 9.79 8.49 -0.84
CA TYR A 147 9.32 9.08 -2.09
C TYR A 147 8.75 10.50 -1.94
N GLY A 148 8.86 11.10 -0.74
CA GLY A 148 8.36 12.45 -0.48
C GLY A 148 6.84 12.57 -0.63
N ILE A 149 6.09 11.52 -0.32
CA ILE A 149 4.63 11.51 -0.34
C ILE A 149 4.14 12.07 1.00
N ARG A 150 3.40 13.17 0.94
CA ARG A 150 2.88 13.83 2.14
C ARG A 150 1.37 13.69 2.28
N THR A 151 0.62 13.93 1.22
CA THR A 151 -0.86 13.92 1.23
C THR A 151 -1.44 12.64 0.64
N ILE A 152 -2.67 12.33 1.01
CA ILE A 152 -3.50 11.26 0.43
C ILE A 152 -4.76 11.94 -0.13
N ASP A 153 -4.90 11.97 -1.45
CA ASP A 153 -5.99 12.68 -2.13
C ASP A 153 -7.30 11.89 -2.16
N ALA A 154 -7.21 10.56 -2.17
CA ALA A 154 -8.34 9.67 -1.90
C ALA A 154 -7.85 8.27 -1.54
N VAL A 155 -8.72 7.51 -0.87
CA VAL A 155 -8.60 6.07 -0.68
C VAL A 155 -9.78 5.39 -1.39
N ILE A 156 -9.52 4.36 -2.17
CA ILE A 156 -10.54 3.51 -2.79
C ILE A 156 -10.46 2.14 -2.11
N ILE A 157 -11.58 1.71 -1.55
CA ILE A 157 -11.69 0.42 -0.86
C ILE A 157 -12.29 -0.59 -1.83
N THR A 158 -11.56 -1.69 -2.05
CA THR A 158 -11.99 -2.77 -2.94
C THR A 158 -13.02 -3.68 -2.30
N HIS A 159 -12.88 -3.96 -1.00
CA HIS A 159 -13.79 -4.79 -0.21
C HIS A 159 -13.58 -4.60 1.30
N SER A 160 -14.53 -5.03 2.12
CA SER A 160 -14.56 -4.77 3.57
C SER A 160 -13.82 -5.78 4.46
N HIS A 161 -12.85 -6.56 3.95
CA HIS A 161 -12.08 -7.47 4.81
C HIS A 161 -10.90 -6.76 5.48
N ALA A 162 -10.44 -7.29 6.62
CA ALA A 162 -9.40 -6.64 7.44
C ALA A 162 -8.05 -6.45 6.72
N ASP A 163 -7.76 -7.22 5.68
CA ASP A 163 -6.60 -7.02 4.83
C ASP A 163 -6.73 -5.86 3.85
N ALA A 164 -7.94 -5.32 3.64
CA ALA A 164 -8.19 -4.13 2.84
C ALA A 164 -8.54 -2.89 3.68
N ILE A 165 -9.15 -3.05 4.86
CA ILE A 165 -9.61 -1.91 5.69
C ILE A 165 -9.00 -1.87 7.10
N GLY A 166 -8.19 -2.86 7.51
CA GLY A 166 -7.75 -2.99 8.90
C GLY A 166 -6.80 -1.89 9.40
N GLY A 167 -6.27 -1.04 8.51
CA GLY A 167 -5.40 0.09 8.84
C GLY A 167 -6.10 1.45 8.70
N MET A 168 -7.44 1.48 8.63
CA MET A 168 -8.19 2.73 8.47
C MET A 168 -7.94 3.76 9.59
N ASP A 169 -7.70 3.30 10.83
CA ASP A 169 -7.39 4.21 11.95
C ASP A 169 -6.02 4.89 11.78
N ASP A 170 -5.07 4.28 11.08
CA ASP A 170 -3.75 4.87 10.84
C ASP A 170 -3.83 6.14 9.98
N LEU A 171 -4.92 6.33 9.22
CA LEU A 171 -5.18 7.57 8.46
C LEU A 171 -5.37 8.80 9.36
N ARG A 172 -5.61 8.58 10.66
CA ARG A 172 -5.69 9.62 11.69
C ARG A 172 -4.49 10.56 11.70
N ASP A 173 -3.29 10.01 11.49
CA ASP A 173 -2.07 10.83 11.52
C ASP A 173 -2.10 11.90 10.42
N TRP A 174 -2.61 11.55 9.24
CA TRP A 174 -2.79 12.51 8.16
C TRP A 174 -3.86 13.55 8.46
N THR A 175 -5.02 13.13 8.96
CA THR A 175 -6.12 14.08 9.19
C THR A 175 -5.87 15.01 10.38
N ASN A 176 -5.05 14.58 11.33
CA ASN A 176 -4.71 15.39 12.49
C ASN A 176 -3.52 16.32 12.22
N ASN A 177 -2.56 15.91 11.38
CA ASN A 177 -1.26 16.58 11.27
C ASN A 177 -0.88 17.05 9.86
N VAL A 178 -1.60 16.66 8.81
CA VAL A 178 -1.19 16.89 7.42
C VAL A 178 -2.26 17.57 6.57
N GLN A 179 -3.51 17.12 6.65
CA GLN A 179 -4.61 17.56 5.80
C GLN A 179 -5.94 17.55 6.56
N PRO A 180 -6.94 18.35 6.17
CA PRO A 180 -8.17 18.47 6.97
C PRO A 180 -9.06 17.22 6.91
N SER A 181 -9.02 16.47 5.81
CA SER A 181 -9.80 15.24 5.66
C SER A 181 -9.25 14.34 4.55
N ILE A 182 -9.71 13.09 4.51
CA ILE A 182 -9.42 12.14 3.42
C ILE A 182 -10.73 11.58 2.86
N PRO A 183 -10.99 11.75 1.55
CA PRO A 183 -12.09 11.08 0.85
C PRO A 183 -11.88 9.56 0.75
N ILE A 184 -12.87 8.79 1.17
CA ILE A 184 -12.91 7.32 1.08
C ILE A 184 -14.00 6.93 0.09
N TYR A 185 -13.66 6.20 -0.95
CA TYR A 185 -14.61 5.68 -1.95
C TYR A 185 -14.81 4.19 -1.73
N VAL A 186 -16.06 3.77 -1.58
CA VAL A 186 -16.41 2.39 -1.21
C VAL A 186 -17.78 2.00 -1.74
N ALA A 187 -17.97 0.73 -2.09
CA ALA A 187 -19.27 0.21 -2.48
C ALA A 187 -20.25 0.18 -1.29
N SER A 188 -21.55 0.35 -1.56
CA SER A 188 -22.58 0.38 -0.50
C SER A 188 -22.55 -0.86 0.40
N ARG A 189 -22.36 -2.05 -0.18
CA ARG A 189 -22.30 -3.32 0.57
C ARG A 189 -21.15 -3.31 1.59
N ASP A 190 -19.97 -2.88 1.17
CA ASP A 190 -18.77 -2.86 2.02
C ASP A 190 -18.87 -1.77 3.09
N PHE A 191 -19.46 -0.62 2.75
CA PHE A 191 -19.73 0.44 3.73
C PHE A 191 -20.63 -0.03 4.88
N GLU A 192 -21.65 -0.84 4.62
CA GLU A 192 -22.50 -1.43 5.67
C GLU A 192 -21.72 -2.31 6.66
N VAL A 193 -20.66 -2.97 6.20
CA VAL A 193 -19.75 -3.74 7.07
C VAL A 193 -18.82 -2.80 7.83
N MET A 194 -18.33 -1.75 7.18
CA MET A 194 -17.47 -0.76 7.81
C MET A 194 -18.18 -0.03 8.96
N LYS A 195 -19.49 0.29 8.82
CA LYS A 195 -20.29 0.86 9.92
C LYS A 195 -20.28 0.03 11.20
N LYS A 196 -20.06 -1.29 11.09
CA LYS A 196 -20.00 -2.20 12.24
C LYS A 196 -18.58 -2.36 12.78
N THR A 197 -17.59 -2.41 11.89
CA THR A 197 -16.19 -2.73 12.25
C THR A 197 -15.35 -1.50 12.59
N HIS A 198 -15.70 -0.35 12.02
CA HIS A 198 -15.03 0.95 12.16
C HIS A 198 -16.03 2.03 12.54
N TYR A 199 -17.03 1.68 13.36
CA TYR A 199 -18.14 2.56 13.73
C TYR A 199 -17.66 3.93 14.20
N TYR A 200 -16.61 3.99 15.02
CA TYR A 200 -16.05 5.23 15.56
C TYR A 200 -15.36 6.14 14.53
N LEU A 201 -15.03 5.62 13.33
CA LEU A 201 -14.51 6.43 12.22
C LEU A 201 -15.63 6.99 11.34
N ILE A 202 -16.83 6.40 11.40
CA ILE A 202 -17.97 6.73 10.55
C ILE A 202 -19.00 7.56 11.31
N ASP A 203 -19.45 7.04 12.44
CA ASP A 203 -20.35 7.73 13.34
C ASP A 203 -19.54 8.38 14.47
N LYS A 204 -19.57 9.71 14.44
CA LYS A 204 -18.80 10.58 15.33
C LYS A 204 -19.66 11.23 16.39
N SER A 205 -20.96 10.88 16.48
CA SER A 205 -21.91 11.51 17.41
C SER A 205 -21.45 11.43 18.87
N ASP A 206 -20.78 10.34 19.23
CA ASP A 206 -20.39 10.01 20.60
C ASP A 206 -18.92 10.36 20.90
N ILE A 207 -18.27 11.13 20.02
CA ILE A 207 -16.87 11.52 20.21
C ILE A 207 -16.77 12.59 21.30
N ILE A 208 -15.99 12.28 22.32
CA ILE A 208 -15.70 13.19 23.43
C ILE A 208 -14.90 14.40 22.91
N PRO A 209 -15.24 15.64 23.33
CA PRO A 209 -14.45 16.82 23.00
C PRO A 209 -12.95 16.62 23.29
N GLY A 210 -12.11 16.86 22.29
CA GLY A 210 -10.66 16.69 22.38
C GLY A 210 -10.11 15.32 21.94
N ALA A 211 -10.97 14.36 21.61
CA ALA A 211 -10.52 13.11 21.01
C ALA A 211 -10.08 13.32 19.55
N ALA A 212 -8.83 12.98 19.25
CA ALA A 212 -8.22 13.20 17.94
C ALA A 212 -8.53 12.03 16.98
N VAL A 213 -9.78 11.91 16.54
CA VAL A 213 -10.27 10.85 15.64
C VAL A 213 -10.14 11.27 14.17
N SER A 214 -9.92 10.31 13.27
CA SER A 214 -9.70 10.58 11.85
C SER A 214 -10.84 11.34 11.18
N GLU A 215 -10.52 12.33 10.34
CA GLU A 215 -11.50 13.06 9.53
C GLU A 215 -11.68 12.42 8.14
N LEU A 216 -12.56 11.42 8.04
CA LEU A 216 -12.77 10.64 6.82
C LEU A 216 -14.12 10.95 6.18
N GLN A 217 -14.11 11.19 4.87
CA GLN A 217 -15.31 11.52 4.09
C GLN A 217 -15.72 10.33 3.23
N PHE A 218 -16.74 9.59 3.65
CA PHE A 218 -17.20 8.39 2.95
C PHE A 218 -18.10 8.74 1.77
N ASN A 219 -17.69 8.31 0.58
CA ASN A 219 -18.37 8.46 -0.69
C ASN A 219 -18.79 7.08 -1.21
N ILE A 220 -20.11 6.86 -1.29
CA ILE A 220 -20.66 5.60 -1.79
C ILE A 220 -20.59 5.58 -3.30
N ILE A 221 -19.92 4.57 -3.85
CA ILE A 221 -19.83 4.34 -5.30
C ILE A 221 -21.21 3.87 -5.80
N LYS A 222 -21.80 4.63 -6.73
CA LYS A 222 -23.15 4.39 -7.28
C LYS A 222 -23.16 3.89 -8.72
N GLU A 223 -22.10 4.16 -9.45
CA GLU A 223 -21.97 3.93 -10.89
C GLU A 223 -20.60 3.36 -11.20
N ASP A 224 -20.50 2.64 -12.31
CA ASP A 224 -19.26 2.12 -12.86
C ASP A 224 -19.23 2.45 -14.36
N PRO A 225 -18.24 3.21 -14.84
CA PRO A 225 -17.10 3.78 -14.12
C PRO A 225 -17.50 4.94 -13.19
N PHE A 226 -16.71 5.20 -12.15
CA PHE A 226 -16.85 6.35 -11.25
C PHE A 226 -15.63 7.27 -11.33
N ILE A 227 -15.81 8.53 -10.91
CA ILE A 227 -14.76 9.54 -10.92
C ILE A 227 -14.26 9.79 -9.50
N VAL A 228 -12.94 9.66 -9.31
CA VAL A 228 -12.23 10.05 -8.10
C VAL A 228 -11.40 11.27 -8.44
N HIS A 229 -11.93 12.45 -8.10
CA HIS A 229 -11.44 13.73 -8.58
C HIS A 229 -11.40 13.84 -10.12
N ASP A 230 -10.25 13.59 -10.74
CA ASP A 230 -9.98 13.64 -12.17
C ASP A 230 -9.57 12.26 -12.74
N LEU A 231 -9.52 11.24 -11.89
CA LEU A 231 -9.23 9.87 -12.27
C LEU A 231 -10.53 9.11 -12.53
N LYS A 232 -10.69 8.59 -13.76
CA LYS A 232 -11.75 7.65 -14.11
C LYS A 232 -11.35 6.24 -13.65
N VAL A 233 -12.16 5.66 -12.77
CA VAL A 233 -11.94 4.32 -12.22
C VAL A 233 -13.04 3.40 -12.74
N GLU A 234 -12.64 2.26 -13.28
CA GLU A 234 -13.54 1.25 -13.85
C GLU A 234 -13.32 -0.09 -13.12
N ALA A 235 -14.39 -0.65 -12.56
CA ALA A 235 -14.37 -1.90 -11.83
C ALA A 235 -14.61 -3.06 -12.81
N SER A 236 -13.53 -3.69 -13.30
CA SER A 236 -13.69 -4.87 -14.17
C SER A 236 -14.02 -6.13 -13.36
N TYR A 237 -15.24 -6.64 -13.51
CA TYR A 237 -15.61 -7.96 -13.00
C TYR A 237 -15.24 -9.04 -14.03
N SER A 238 -14.27 -9.89 -13.69
CA SER A 238 -14.01 -11.11 -14.49
C SER A 238 -15.12 -12.11 -14.19
N THR A 239 -16.12 -12.23 -15.06
CA THR A 239 -17.02 -13.39 -15.04
C THR A 239 -16.18 -14.63 -15.40
N SER A 240 -15.89 -15.44 -14.38
CA SER A 240 -15.28 -16.77 -14.55
C SER A 240 -16.28 -17.76 -15.15
#